data_AF-A0A699RLE4-F1
#
_entry.id   AF-A0A699RLE4-F1
#
_cell.length_a   1.000
_cell.length_b   1.000
_cell.length_c   1.000
_cell.angle_alpha   90.00
_cell.angle_beta   90.00
_cell.angle_gamma   90.00
#
_symmetry.space_group_name_H-M   'P 1'
#
loop_
_entity.id
_entity.type
_entity.pdbx_description
1 polymer ?
#
loop_
_entity_poly.entity_id
_entity_poly.type
_entity_poly.pdbx_seq_one_letter_code
_entity_poly.pdbx_strand_id
1 'polypeptide(L)'
;MPTWCHMFNSTLIKAARVWFDELPPESIDGYKDMKAAFLSYFMQQKKYVKDPVEIHNIKQRDGETLKDFMERFKIETRRMKGAPECMQISGSMHGINNLELTKRLNEHVPKTVEEMMIATTAFIRGEAATTNKKKGHMSWKPHDQSKKHTDKRPDFR
;
A
#
# COMPACT_ATOMS: atom_id res chain seq x y z
N MET A 1 13.06 -4.91 42.88
CA MET A 1 11.97 -4.95 41.88
C MET A 1 10.73 -5.60 42.51
N PRO A 2 9.55 -4.98 42.44
CA PRO A 2 8.31 -5.58 42.93
C PRO A 2 7.90 -6.87 42.18
N THR A 3 7.16 -7.77 42.83
CA THR A 3 6.72 -9.06 42.26
C THR A 3 5.94 -8.93 40.94
N TRP A 4 5.15 -7.86 40.81
CA TRP A 4 4.39 -7.59 39.59
C TRP A 4 5.28 -7.26 38.38
N CYS A 5 6.46 -6.66 38.57
CA CYS A 5 7.42 -6.42 37.50
C CYS A 5 7.99 -7.74 36.95
N HIS A 6 8.23 -8.72 37.83
CA HIS A 6 8.72 -10.03 37.42
C HIS A 6 7.66 -10.82 36.63
N MET A 7 6.40 -10.77 37.07
CA MET A 7 5.28 -11.38 36.34
C MET A 7 5.02 -10.67 35.01
N PHE A 8 5.14 -9.35 34.97
CA PHE A 8 4.99 -8.60 33.71
C PHE A 8 6.12 -8.94 32.73
N ASN A 9 7.37 -8.95 33.19
CA ASN A 9 8.51 -9.31 32.35
C ASN A 9 8.34 -10.71 31.74
N SER A 10 7.85 -11.71 32.47
CA SER A 10 7.66 -13.06 31.92
C SER A 10 6.67 -13.12 30.76
N THR A 11 5.73 -12.17 30.66
CA THR A 11 4.79 -12.05 29.53
C THR A 11 5.36 -11.32 28.30
N LEU A 12 6.49 -10.62 28.44
CA LEU A 12 7.08 -9.84 27.35
C LEU A 12 7.82 -10.75 26.36
N ILE A 13 7.62 -10.47 25.08
CA ILE A 13 8.24 -11.18 23.97
C ILE A 13 8.88 -10.20 22.98
N LYS A 14 9.93 -10.65 22.28
CA LYS A 14 10.58 -9.91 21.19
C LYS A 14 10.98 -8.48 21.61
N ALA A 15 10.62 -7.47 20.81
CA ALA A 15 10.97 -6.06 21.02
C ALA A 15 10.51 -5.50 22.37
N ALA A 16 9.41 -6.01 22.94
CA ALA A 16 8.94 -5.58 24.25
C ALA A 16 9.86 -6.05 25.38
N ARG A 17 10.46 -7.25 25.24
CA ARG A 17 11.45 -7.77 26.20
C ARG A 17 12.75 -6.98 26.11
N VAL A 18 13.27 -6.80 24.90
CA VAL A 18 14.50 -6.02 24.65
C VAL A 18 14.38 -4.62 25.25
N TRP A 19 13.27 -3.93 25.00
CA TRP A 19 13.01 -2.61 25.59
C TRP A 19 13.03 -2.62 27.12
N PHE A 20 12.36 -3.60 27.74
CA PHE A 20 12.25 -3.66 29.19
C PHE A 20 13.60 -3.95 29.87
N ASP A 21 14.45 -4.76 29.23
CA ASP A 21 15.80 -5.09 29.72
C ASP A 21 16.79 -3.90 29.57
N GLU A 22 16.53 -2.96 28.67
CA GLU A 22 17.33 -1.73 28.47
C GLU A 22 16.97 -0.58 29.42
N LEU A 23 15.92 -0.74 30.23
CA LEU A 23 15.50 0.31 31.17
C LEU A 23 16.54 0.50 32.29
N PRO A 24 16.84 1.75 32.69
CA PRO A 24 17.71 1.99 33.82
C PRO A 24 17.18 1.32 35.10
N PRO A 25 18.06 0.82 35.97
CA PRO A 25 17.65 0.36 37.29
C PRO A 25 16.85 1.45 38.01
N GLU A 26 15.79 1.05 38.72
CA GLU A 26 14.95 1.96 39.51
C GLU A 26 14.18 3.01 38.68
N SER A 27 14.09 2.87 37.35
CA SER A 27 13.33 3.80 36.51
C SER A 27 11.81 3.56 36.51
N ILE A 28 11.33 2.49 37.14
CA ILE A 28 9.91 2.12 37.22
C ILE A 28 9.58 1.80 38.68
N ASP A 29 8.85 2.71 39.33
CA ASP A 29 8.38 2.52 40.71
C ASP A 29 6.98 1.91 40.78
N GLY A 30 6.21 2.00 39.68
CA GLY A 30 4.85 1.48 39.64
C GLY A 30 4.32 1.21 38.23
N TYR A 31 3.11 0.64 38.17
CA TYR A 31 2.42 0.37 36.91
C TYR A 31 2.21 1.65 36.07
N LYS A 32 1.99 2.80 36.72
CA LYS A 32 1.83 4.09 36.03
C LYS A 32 3.10 4.46 35.25
N ASP A 33 4.27 4.32 35.86
CA ASP A 33 5.56 4.66 35.25
C ASP A 33 5.90 3.67 34.13
N MET A 34 5.66 2.37 34.37
CA MET A 34 5.81 1.35 33.33
C MET A 34 4.93 1.63 32.12
N LYS A 35 3.65 1.95 32.34
CA LYS A 35 2.72 2.29 31.25
C LYS A 35 3.20 3.54 30.50
N ALA A 36 3.65 4.58 31.22
CA ALA A 36 4.15 5.80 30.60
C ALA A 36 5.41 5.54 29.75
N ALA A 37 6.38 4.79 30.29
CA ALA A 37 7.61 4.42 29.60
C ALA A 37 7.33 3.54 28.37
N PHE A 38 6.46 2.53 28.50
CA PHE A 38 6.06 1.65 27.41
C PHE A 38 5.39 2.44 26.27
N LEU A 39 4.42 3.29 26.61
CA LEU A 39 3.76 4.14 25.62
C LEU A 39 4.74 5.13 25.00
N SER A 40 5.66 5.71 25.78
CA SER A 40 6.67 6.61 25.24
C SER A 40 7.57 5.89 24.22
N TYR A 41 8.08 4.71 24.55
CA TYR A 41 8.97 3.94 23.67
C TYR A 41 8.26 3.44 22.40
N PHE A 42 7.12 2.77 22.55
CA PHE A 42 6.42 2.16 21.41
C PHE A 42 5.54 3.14 20.62
N MET A 43 5.16 4.28 21.20
CA MET A 43 4.41 5.33 20.50
C MET A 43 5.27 6.50 20.03
N GLN A 44 6.60 6.47 20.18
CA GLN A 44 7.48 7.44 19.53
C GLN A 44 7.27 7.48 18.00
N GLN A 45 6.90 6.35 17.39
CA GLN A 45 6.49 6.27 15.97
C GLN A 45 5.22 7.09 15.64
N LYS A 46 4.39 7.43 16.65
CA LYS A 46 3.21 8.31 16.49
C LYS A 46 3.51 9.78 16.78
N LYS A 47 4.68 10.11 17.34
CA LYS A 47 5.06 11.50 17.71
C LYS A 47 5.74 12.25 16.56
N TYR A 48 6.25 11.56 15.54
CA TYR A 48 6.80 12.23 14.35
C TYR A 48 5.63 12.74 13.49
N VAL A 49 5.23 13.98 13.74
CA VAL A 49 4.34 14.73 12.86
C VAL A 49 5.18 15.25 11.71
N LYS A 50 4.91 14.77 10.49
CA LYS A 50 5.52 15.30 9.27
C LYS A 50 4.90 16.64 8.93
N ASP A 51 5.69 17.54 8.35
CA ASP A 51 5.17 18.79 7.79
C ASP A 51 4.19 18.48 6.65
N PRO A 52 2.95 19.01 6.65
CA PRO A 52 2.00 18.85 5.55
C PRO A 52 2.58 19.21 4.17
N VAL A 53 3.54 20.13 4.08
CA VAL A 53 4.19 20.52 2.82
C VAL A 53 4.96 19.36 2.18
N GLU A 54 5.41 18.38 2.97
CA GLU A 54 6.13 17.21 2.44
C GLU A 54 5.23 16.23 1.67
N ILE A 55 3.92 16.44 1.65
CA ILE A 55 2.98 15.53 0.97
C ILE A 55 3.27 15.38 -0.52
N HIS A 56 3.76 16.42 -1.18
CA HIS A 56 4.14 16.41 -2.60
C HIS A 56 5.43 15.60 -2.86
N ASN A 57 6.21 15.31 -1.82
CA ASN A 57 7.40 14.46 -1.90
C ASN A 57 7.04 12.95 -1.89
N ILE A 58 5.80 12.60 -1.59
CA ILE A 58 5.34 11.20 -1.62
C ILE A 58 5.07 10.80 -3.07
N LYS A 59 6.11 10.30 -3.74
CA LYS A 59 6.03 9.80 -5.13
C LYS A 59 5.83 8.30 -5.18
N GLN A 60 5.12 7.83 -6.20
CA GLN A 60 5.09 6.42 -6.57
C GLN A 60 6.50 6.00 -7.01
N ARG A 61 7.02 4.94 -6.39
CA ARG A 61 8.37 4.44 -6.65
C ARG A 61 8.39 3.59 -7.93
N ASP A 62 9.57 3.42 -8.51
CA ASP A 62 9.74 2.54 -9.66
C ASP A 62 9.39 1.09 -9.28
N GLY A 63 8.53 0.46 -10.09
CA GLY A 63 8.02 -0.89 -9.84
C GLY A 63 6.97 -1.02 -8.73
N GLU A 64 6.63 0.07 -8.02
CA GLU A 64 5.56 0.05 -7.02
C GLU A 64 4.19 0.01 -7.69
N THR A 65 3.34 -0.93 -7.27
CA THR A 65 1.98 -0.98 -7.80
C THR A 65 1.17 0.22 -7.31
N LEU A 66 0.18 0.63 -8.10
CA LEU A 66 -0.71 1.73 -7.70
C LEU A 66 -1.41 1.44 -6.36
N LYS A 67 -1.76 0.18 -6.10
CA LYS A 67 -2.37 -0.23 -4.82
C LYS A 67 -1.43 0.01 -3.65
N ASP A 68 -0.18 -0.44 -3.77
CA ASP A 68 0.83 -0.31 -2.71
C ASP A 68 1.18 1.17 -2.46
N PHE A 69 1.26 1.96 -3.54
CA PHE A 69 1.43 3.40 -3.45
C PHE A 69 0.30 4.05 -2.64
N MET A 70 -0.97 3.76 -2.94
CA MET A 70 -2.10 4.39 -2.24
C MET A 70 -2.16 3.98 -0.76
N GLU A 71 -1.80 2.74 -0.44
CA GLU A 71 -1.71 2.28 0.95
C GLU A 71 -0.59 3.02 1.70
N ARG A 72 0.59 3.16 1.07
CA ARG A 72 1.70 3.93 1.64
C ARG A 72 1.36 5.40 1.80
N PHE A 73 0.74 6.01 0.78
CA PHE A 73 0.31 7.40 0.81
C PHE A 73 -0.61 7.64 2.01
N LYS A 74 -1.63 6.79 2.22
CA LYS A 74 -2.54 6.87 3.38
C LYS A 74 -1.81 6.80 4.73
N ILE A 75 -0.79 5.96 4.83
CA ILE A 75 -0.01 5.82 6.08
C ILE A 75 0.85 7.06 6.33
N GLU A 76 1.49 7.59 5.30
CA GLU A 76 2.36 8.77 5.40
C GLU A 76 1.56 10.05 5.67
N THR A 77 0.42 10.26 4.99
CA THR A 77 -0.43 11.43 5.21
C THR A 77 -1.13 11.41 6.57
N ARG A 78 -1.42 10.24 7.13
CA ARG A 78 -1.93 10.12 8.52
C ARG A 78 -0.96 10.74 9.55
N ARG A 79 0.34 10.81 9.24
CA ARG A 79 1.35 11.44 10.08
C ARG A 79 1.47 12.96 9.87
N MET A 80 0.80 13.52 8.87
CA MET A 80 0.78 14.95 8.52
C MET A 80 -0.48 15.61 9.10
N LYS A 81 -0.49 15.87 10.41
CA LYS A 81 -1.66 16.48 11.06
C LYS A 81 -1.91 17.88 10.51
N GLY A 82 -3.17 18.18 10.17
CA GLY A 82 -3.60 19.52 9.71
C GLY A 82 -3.49 19.73 8.20
N ALA A 83 -3.07 18.74 7.42
CA ALA A 83 -3.06 18.82 5.95
C ALA A 83 -4.50 18.96 5.41
N PRO A 84 -4.84 20.07 4.72
CA PRO A 84 -6.15 20.23 4.08
C PRO A 84 -6.42 19.12 3.05
N GLU A 85 -7.68 18.72 2.86
CA GLU A 85 -8.02 17.67 1.88
C GLU A 85 -7.55 18.00 0.47
N CYS A 86 -7.67 19.27 0.04
CA CYS A 86 -7.17 19.72 -1.26
C CYS A 86 -5.66 19.48 -1.43
N MET A 87 -4.89 19.61 -0.36
CA MET A 87 -3.46 19.35 -0.35
C MET A 87 -3.17 17.85 -0.45
N GLN A 88 -3.96 17.02 0.22
CA GLN A 88 -3.86 15.56 0.12
C GLN A 88 -4.23 15.03 -1.26
N ILE A 89 -5.30 15.57 -1.86
CA ILE A 89 -5.72 15.25 -3.22
C ILE A 89 -4.63 15.68 -4.21
N SER A 90 -4.17 16.92 -4.12
CA SER A 90 -3.10 17.46 -4.98
C SER A 90 -1.81 16.65 -4.86
N GLY A 91 -1.36 16.36 -3.63
CA GLY A 91 -0.15 15.57 -3.38
C GLY A 91 -0.24 14.16 -3.96
N SER A 92 -1.38 13.50 -3.79
CA SER A 92 -1.64 12.18 -4.37
C SER A 92 -1.61 12.21 -5.90
N MET A 93 -2.37 13.12 -6.53
CA MET A 93 -2.40 13.26 -7.99
C MET A 93 -1.02 13.59 -8.57
N HIS A 94 -0.21 14.37 -7.85
CA HIS A 94 1.16 14.70 -8.23
C HIS A 94 2.16 13.56 -7.97
N GLY A 95 1.82 12.59 -7.12
CA GLY A 95 2.64 11.43 -6.78
C GLY A 95 2.41 10.22 -7.68
N ILE A 96 1.27 10.14 -8.37
CA ILE A 96 0.87 9.02 -9.24
C ILE A 96 1.59 9.07 -10.58
N ASN A 97 2.21 7.95 -10.98
CA ASN A 97 2.89 7.82 -12.27
C ASN A 97 1.95 7.32 -13.40
N ASN A 98 0.76 6.81 -13.07
CA ASN A 98 -0.21 6.32 -14.05
C ASN A 98 -0.95 7.47 -14.75
N LEU A 99 -0.56 7.78 -15.99
CA LEU A 99 -1.09 8.92 -16.75
C LEU A 99 -2.60 8.83 -17.01
N GLU A 100 -3.15 7.63 -17.24
CA GLU A 100 -4.58 7.43 -17.50
C GLU A 100 -5.41 7.73 -16.24
N LEU A 101 -4.96 7.26 -15.08
CA LEU A 101 -5.58 7.61 -13.81
C LEU A 101 -5.48 9.12 -13.54
N THR A 102 -4.30 9.72 -13.73
CA THR A 102 -4.12 11.16 -13.55
C THR A 102 -5.05 11.96 -14.46
N LYS A 103 -5.23 11.55 -15.71
CA LYS A 103 -6.18 12.17 -16.64
C LYS A 103 -7.63 12.07 -16.12
N ARG A 104 -8.07 10.87 -15.72
CA ARG A 104 -9.43 10.67 -15.17
C ARG A 104 -9.71 11.50 -13.92
N LEU A 105 -8.73 11.60 -13.03
CA LEU A 105 -8.83 12.41 -11.82
C LEU A 105 -8.86 13.92 -12.15
N ASN A 106 -8.26 14.35 -13.26
CA ASN A 106 -8.36 15.75 -13.71
C ASN A 106 -9.71 16.05 -14.39
N GLU A 107 -10.29 15.10 -15.11
CA GLU A 107 -11.63 15.23 -15.72
C GLU A 107 -12.72 15.34 -14.65
N HIS A 108 -12.57 14.58 -13.57
CA HIS A 108 -13.46 14.58 -12.42
C HIS A 108 -12.66 14.80 -11.14
N VAL A 109 -12.28 16.05 -10.89
CA VAL A 109 -11.49 16.46 -9.73
C VAL A 109 -12.21 16.05 -8.44
N PRO A 110 -11.61 15.14 -7.63
CA PRO A 110 -12.19 14.74 -6.36
C PRO A 110 -12.28 15.94 -5.41
N LYS A 111 -13.37 16.02 -4.64
CA LYS A 111 -13.56 17.05 -3.61
C LYS A 111 -13.10 16.59 -2.24
N THR A 112 -13.13 15.28 -2.01
CA THR A 112 -12.71 14.65 -0.76
C THR A 112 -11.65 13.59 -1.02
N VAL A 113 -10.87 13.27 0.01
CA VAL A 113 -9.88 12.18 -0.07
C VAL A 113 -10.58 10.84 -0.32
N GLU A 114 -11.79 10.65 0.22
CA GLU A 114 -12.58 9.43 0.04
C GLU A 114 -12.99 9.24 -1.43
N GLU A 115 -13.51 10.28 -2.09
CA GLU A 115 -13.85 10.23 -3.52
C GLU A 115 -12.65 9.83 -4.39
N MET A 116 -11.47 10.39 -4.10
CA MET A 116 -10.23 10.05 -4.78
C MET A 116 -9.86 8.57 -4.57
N MET A 117 -9.97 8.06 -3.35
CA MET A 117 -9.70 6.65 -3.03
C MET A 117 -10.66 5.70 -3.74
N ILE A 118 -11.95 6.05 -3.80
CA ILE A 118 -12.98 5.28 -4.51
C ILE A 118 -12.66 5.22 -6.00
N ALA A 119 -12.39 6.37 -6.63
CA ALA A 119 -12.05 6.46 -8.05
C ALA A 119 -10.80 5.63 -8.39
N THR A 120 -9.76 5.74 -7.55
CA THR A 120 -8.51 5.00 -7.71
C THR A 120 -8.73 3.49 -7.57
N THR A 121 -9.53 3.05 -6.60
CA THR A 121 -9.84 1.63 -6.37
C THR A 121 -10.67 1.06 -7.53
N ALA A 122 -11.63 1.82 -8.04
CA ALA A 122 -12.41 1.44 -9.21
C ALA A 122 -11.52 1.28 -10.45
N PHE A 123 -10.55 2.18 -10.64
CA PHE A 123 -9.57 2.09 -11.71
C PHE A 123 -8.70 0.82 -11.61
N ILE A 124 -8.11 0.54 -10.45
CA ILE A 124 -7.31 -0.67 -10.20
C ILE A 124 -8.11 -1.94 -10.52
N ARG A 125 -9.38 -1.99 -10.10
CA ARG A 125 -10.28 -3.12 -10.38
C ARG A 125 -10.55 -3.26 -11.88
N GLY A 126 -10.76 -2.14 -12.58
CA GLY A 126 -10.95 -2.11 -14.02
C GLY A 126 -9.73 -2.62 -14.80
N GLU A 127 -8.52 -2.19 -14.41
CA GLU A 127 -7.28 -2.65 -15.03
C GLU A 127 -7.10 -4.16 -14.85
N ALA A 128 -7.29 -4.70 -13.65
CA ALA A 128 -7.19 -6.13 -13.38
C ALA A 128 -8.11 -6.97 -14.30
N ALA A 129 -9.35 -6.49 -14.52
CA ALA A 129 -10.32 -7.16 -15.39
C ALA A 129 -9.91 -7.15 -16.88
N THR A 130 -9.27 -6.07 -17.37
CA THR A 130 -8.80 -6.00 -18.76
C THR A 130 -7.53 -6.83 -18.99
N THR A 131 -6.61 -6.88 -18.02
CA THR A 131 -5.43 -7.77 -18.09
C THR A 131 -5.80 -9.25 -18.11
N ASN A 132 -6.82 -9.66 -17.34
CA ASN A 132 -7.30 -11.04 -17.35
C ASN A 132 -7.95 -11.42 -18.68
N LYS A 133 -8.70 -10.49 -19.32
CA LYS A 133 -9.26 -10.70 -20.66
C LYS A 133 -8.17 -10.85 -21.74
N LYS A 134 -7.10 -10.04 -21.68
CA LYS A 134 -5.97 -10.14 -22.62
C LYS A 134 -5.23 -11.49 -22.50
N LYS A 135 -5.04 -12.01 -21.29
CA LYS A 135 -4.48 -13.36 -21.07
C LYS A 135 -5.39 -14.47 -21.61
N GLY A 136 -6.70 -14.35 -21.43
CA GLY A 136 -7.67 -15.29 -22.00
C GLY A 136 -7.74 -15.26 -23.54
N HIS A 137 -7.59 -14.08 -24.14
CA HIS A 137 -7.64 -13.91 -25.60
C HIS A 137 -6.35 -14.35 -26.32
N MET A 138 -5.18 -14.26 -25.67
CA MET A 138 -3.91 -14.76 -26.24
C MET A 138 -3.81 -16.30 -26.27
N SER A 139 -4.72 -17.01 -25.60
CA SER A 139 -4.72 -18.49 -25.53
C SER A 139 -5.31 -19.19 -26.76
N TRP A 140 -5.90 -18.46 -27.71
CA TRP A 140 -6.46 -19.05 -28.93
C TRP A 140 -5.65 -18.64 -30.15
N LYS A 141 -4.63 -19.45 -30.49
CA LYS A 141 -4.14 -19.51 -31.86
C LYS A 141 -4.97 -20.56 -32.61
N PRO A 142 -5.67 -20.24 -33.71
CA PRO A 142 -6.19 -21.25 -34.60
C PRO A 142 -4.99 -22.00 -35.19
N HIS A 143 -4.94 -23.32 -34.96
CA HIS A 143 -4.00 -24.17 -35.68
C HIS A 143 -4.44 -24.21 -37.14
N ASP A 144 -3.74 -23.47 -37.99
CA ASP A 144 -3.91 -23.53 -39.44
C ASP A 144 -3.46 -24.93 -39.90
N GLN A 145 -4.41 -25.79 -40.25
CA GLN A 145 -4.16 -27.05 -40.95
C GLN A 145 -4.30 -26.78 -42.45
N SER A 146 -3.18 -26.48 -43.10
CA SER A 146 -3.09 -26.50 -44.55
C SER A 146 -3.44 -27.91 -45.06
N LYS A 147 -4.61 -28.04 -45.70
CA LYS A 147 -5.00 -29.25 -46.45
C LYS A 147 -4.00 -29.48 -47.58
N LYS A 148 -3.17 -30.52 -47.48
CA LYS A 148 -2.44 -31.05 -48.64
C LYS A 148 -3.42 -31.80 -49.53
N HIS A 149 -3.72 -31.21 -50.68
CA HIS A 149 -4.35 -31.86 -51.81
C HIS A 149 -3.32 -32.81 -52.43
N THR A 150 -3.53 -34.11 -52.34
CA THR A 150 -2.85 -35.08 -53.22
C THR A 150 -3.92 -35.71 -54.10
N ASP A 151 -3.95 -35.22 -55.33
CA ASP A 151 -4.69 -35.77 -56.44
C ASP A 151 -4.08 -37.15 -56.78
N LYS A 152 -4.89 -38.22 -56.68
CA LYS A 152 -4.56 -39.54 -57.24
C LYS A 152 -5.65 -39.93 -58.20
N ARG A 153 -5.40 -39.64 -59.47
CA ARG A 153 -6.11 -40.15 -60.64
C ARG A 153 -6.06 -41.69 -60.69
N PRO A 154 -7.17 -42.39 -60.94
CA PRO A 154 -7.14 -43.81 -61.26
C PRO A 154 -7.06 -43.99 -62.78
N ASP A 155 -6.14 -44.83 -63.27
CA ASP A 155 -6.22 -45.35 -64.63
C ASP A 155 -6.45 -46.86 -64.58
N PHE A 156 -7.59 -47.26 -65.14
CA PHE A 156 -7.89 -48.62 -65.57
C PHE A 156 -7.34 -48.82 -66.98
N ARG A 157 -6.44 -49.79 -67.18
CA ARG A 157 -6.47 -50.72 -68.32
C ARG A 157 -5.55 -51.91 -68.09
#